data_AF-A0A2S9GIT0-F1
#
_entry.id   AF-A0A2S9GIT0-F1
#
_cell.length_a   1.000
_cell.length_b   1.000
_cell.length_c   1.000
_cell.angle_alpha   90.00
_cell.angle_beta   90.00
_cell.angle_gamma   90.00
#
_symmetry.space_group_name_H-M   'P 1'
#
loop_
_entity.id
_entity.type
_entity.pdbx_description
1 polymer ?
#
loop_
_entity_poly.entity_id
_entity_poly.type
_entity_poly.pdbx_seq_one_letter_code
_entity_poly.pdbx_strand_id
1 'polypeptide(L)' 'MADEEGTAIGVAVLGLGNVGSQVVRIIEESAADLTARIGAPLVVRGIGVRRVDADRGVSAELLTDNIEALVS' A
#
# COMPACT_ATOMS: atom_id res chain seq x y z
N MET A 1 0.76 7.92 27.03
CA MET A 1 1.51 8.70 26.03
C MET A 1 1.72 7.80 24.82
N ALA A 2 0.68 7.63 23.99
CA ALA A 2 0.76 6.91 22.72
C ALA A 2 -0.48 7.21 21.86
N ASP A 3 -0.82 8.48 21.65
CA ASP A 3 -1.98 8.87 20.80
C ASP A 3 -1.74 10.20 20.05
N GLU A 4 -0.50 10.51 19.67
CA GLU A 4 -0.17 11.64 18.78
C GLU A 4 0.72 11.21 17.58
N GLU A 5 0.58 9.95 17.14
CA GLU A 5 0.84 9.59 15.74
C GLU A 5 -0.54 9.42 15.10
N GLY A 6 -0.87 10.27 14.12
CA GLY A 6 -2.21 10.28 13.51
C GLY A 6 -2.62 8.88 13.04
N THR A 7 -3.92 8.57 13.14
CA THR A 7 -4.48 7.28 12.68
C THR A 7 -3.93 6.96 11.30
N ALA A 8 -3.29 5.79 11.14
CA ALA A 8 -2.60 5.43 9.90
C ALA A 8 -3.53 5.52 8.68
N ILE A 9 -3.03 6.15 7.63
CA ILE A 9 -3.74 6.31 6.36
C ILE A 9 -3.53 5.04 5.53
N GLY A 10 -4.62 4.31 5.28
CA GLY A 10 -4.62 3.15 4.42
C GLY A 10 -4.63 3.52 2.94
N VAL A 11 -3.82 2.82 2.13
CA VAL A 11 -3.73 3.00 0.68
C VAL A 11 -4.04 1.70 -0.04
N ALA A 12 -4.92 1.77 -1.04
CA ALA A 12 -5.12 0.72 -2.03
C ALA A 12 -4.42 1.11 -3.34
N VAL A 13 -3.57 0.22 -3.88
CA VAL A 13 -2.88 0.46 -5.16
C VAL A 13 -3.54 -0.38 -6.26
N LEU A 14 -4.16 0.26 -7.25
CA LEU A 14 -4.81 -0.45 -8.36
C LEU A 14 -3.81 -0.67 -9.50
N GLY A 15 -3.23 -1.87 -9.52
CA GLY A 15 -2.27 -2.32 -10.52
C GLY A 15 -0.85 -2.42 -9.97
N LEU A 16 -0.19 -3.54 -10.27
CA LEU A 16 1.21 -3.82 -9.89
C LEU A 16 2.08 -4.04 -11.13
N GLY A 17 2.03 -3.09 -12.06
CA GLY A 17 2.91 -3.03 -13.24
C GLY A 17 4.15 -2.18 -12.97
N ASN A 18 4.75 -1.60 -14.02
CA ASN A 18 5.95 -0.76 -13.89
C ASN A 18 5.76 0.40 -12.90
N VAL A 19 4.62 1.10 -12.97
CA VAL A 19 4.35 2.24 -12.09
C VAL A 19 3.96 1.77 -10.69
N GLY A 20 3.00 0.84 -10.60
CA GLY A 20 2.50 0.34 -9.32
C GLY A 20 3.59 -0.27 -8.44
N SER A 21 4.55 -0.99 -9.02
CA SER A 21 5.68 -1.54 -8.26
C SER A 21 6.57 -0.45 -7.66
N GLN A 22 6.84 0.63 -8.41
CA GLN A 22 7.61 1.75 -7.86
C GLN A 22 6.81 2.53 -6.81
N VAL A 23 5.49 2.65 -6.97
CA VAL A 23 4.62 3.28 -5.95
C VAL A 23 4.69 2.52 -4.63
N VAL A 24 4.46 1.20 -4.65
CA VAL A 24 4.54 0.37 -3.42
C VAL A 24 5.93 0.46 -2.80
N ARG A 25 6.98 0.31 -3.61
CA ARG A 25 8.36 0.43 -3.17
C ARG A 25 8.66 1.77 -2.51
N ILE A 26 8.23 2.90 -3.09
CA ILE A 26 8.47 4.23 -2.53
C ILE A 26 7.72 4.41 -1.21
N ILE A 27 6.48 3.90 -1.11
CA ILE A 27 5.72 3.95 0.14
C ILE A 27 6.46 3.23 1.28
N GLU A 28 7.04 2.07 0.98
CA GLU A 28 7.81 1.28 1.97
C GLU A 28 9.18 1.89 2.28
N GLU A 29 9.99 2.19 1.26
CA GLU A 29 11.36 2.71 1.42
C GLU A 29 11.38 4.14 1.98
N SER A 30 10.35 4.95 1.73
CA SER A 30 10.26 6.35 2.19
C SER A 30 9.27 6.56 3.32
N ALA A 31 8.85 5.49 4.03
CA ALA A 31 7.78 5.53 5.03
C ALA A 31 7.95 6.64 6.08
N ALA A 32 9.17 6.86 6.57
CA ALA A 32 9.46 7.89 7.57
C ALA A 32 9.30 9.31 7.02
N ASP A 33 9.80 9.59 5.81
CA ASP A 33 9.67 10.91 5.17
C ASP A 33 8.21 11.20 4.79
N LEU A 34 7.50 10.20 4.27
CA LEU A 34 6.07 10.31 3.98
C LEU A 34 5.27 10.59 5.25
N THR A 35 5.55 9.88 6.35
CA THR A 35 4.90 10.12 7.65
C THR A 35 5.15 11.54 8.14
N ALA A 36 6.39 12.03 8.08
CA ALA A 36 6.74 13.38 8.52
C ALA A 36 6.03 14.48 7.69
N ARG A 37 5.79 14.24 6.40
CA ARG A 37 5.11 15.19 5.51
C ARG A 37 3.59 15.15 5.62
N ILE A 38 3.03 13.97 5.85
CA ILE A 38 1.57 13.73 5.90
C ILE A 38 1.02 13.99 7.31
N GLY A 39 1.83 13.72 8.34
CA GLY A 39 1.42 13.76 9.75
C GLY A 39 0.83 12.44 10.27
N ALA A 40 0.84 11.38 9.45
CA ALA A 40 0.37 10.04 9.83
C ALA A 40 1.07 8.95 8.99
N PRO A 41 1.24 7.72 9.51
CA PRO A 41 1.81 6.61 8.76
C PRO A 41 0.99 6.27 7.52
N LEU A 42 1.66 6.03 6.40
CA LEU A 42 1.04 5.60 5.15
C LEU A 42 1.24 4.10 4.96
N VAL A 43 0.15 3.32 4.89
CA VAL A 43 0.21 1.86 4.88
C VAL A 43 -0.54 1.29 3.69
N VAL A 44 0.14 0.49 2.86
CA VAL A 44 -0.52 -0.27 1.79
C VAL A 44 -1.39 -1.36 2.40
N ARG A 45 -2.71 -1.29 2.16
CA ARG A 45 -3.71 -2.24 2.67
C ARG A 45 -4.07 -3.32 1.66
N GLY A 46 -3.85 -3.06 0.38
CA GLY A 46 -4.06 -4.02 -0.67
C GLY A 46 -3.69 -3.49 -2.04
N ILE A 47 -3.52 -4.41 -2.97
CA ILE A 47 -3.04 -4.17 -4.32
C ILE A 47 -3.96 -4.93 -5.27
N GLY A 48 -4.72 -4.16 -6.05
CA GLY A 48 -5.61 -4.69 -7.08
C GLY A 48 -4.81 -5.20 -8.27
N VAL A 49 -4.98 -6.47 -8.63
CA VAL A 49 -4.31 -7.11 -9.77
C VAL A 49 -5.31 -7.95 -10.57
N ARG A 50 -4.97 -8.29 -11.82
CA ARG A 50 -5.79 -9.21 -12.63
C ARG A 50 -5.49 -10.69 -12.36
N ARG A 51 -4.33 -10.98 -11.76
CA ARG A 51 -3.87 -12.34 -11.45
C ARG A 51 -3.12 -12.29 -10.13
N VAL A 52 -3.63 -13.01 -9.14
CA VAL A 52 -2.94 -13.21 -7.86
C VAL A 52 -1.85 -14.26 -8.07
N ASP A 53 -0.60 -13.85 -7.88
CA ASP A 53 0.60 -14.67 -8.06
C ASP A 53 1.65 -14.23 -7.04
N ALA A 54 2.33 -15.18 -6.39
CA ALA A 54 3.30 -14.90 -5.34
C ALA A 54 4.61 -14.30 -5.87
N ASP A 55 4.92 -14.47 -7.16
CA ASP A 55 6.17 -13.98 -7.77
C ASP A 55 6.06 -12.53 -8.28
N ARG A 56 5.76 -11.59 -7.37
CA ARG A 56 5.53 -10.17 -7.71
C ARG A 56 6.34 -9.17 -6.87
N GLY A 57 7.23 -9.67 -6.01
CA GLY A 57 8.06 -8.84 -5.14
C GLY A 57 7.30 -8.16 -3.99
N VAL A 58 6.07 -8.59 -3.70
CA VAL A 58 5.24 -8.14 -2.57
C VAL A 58 4.60 -9.36 -1.91
N SER A 59 4.11 -9.22 -0.67
CA SER A 59 3.36 -10.31 -0.03
C SER A 59 2.12 -10.67 -0.84
N ALA A 60 1.89 -11.97 -1.06
CA ALA A 60 0.71 -12.47 -1.75
C ALA A 60 -0.60 -12.09 -1.04
N GLU A 61 -0.55 -11.88 0.28
CA GLU A 61 -1.70 -11.48 1.10
C GLU A 61 -2.19 -10.05 0.78
N LEU A 62 -1.34 -9.21 0.17
CA LEU A 62 -1.74 -7.88 -0.29
C LEU A 62 -2.44 -7.93 -1.65
N LEU A 63 -2.36 -9.02 -2.39
CA LEU A 63 -2.88 -9.11 -3.75
C LEU A 63 -4.34 -9.54 -3.76
N THR A 64 -5.16 -8.84 -4.55
CA THR A 64 -6.56 -9.22 -4.78
C THR A 64 -6.99 -8.91 -6.21
N ASP A 65 -7.85 -9.75 -6.78
CA ASP A 65 -8.55 -9.49 -8.04
C ASP A 65 -9.98 -8.94 -7.83
N ASN A 66 -10.46 -8.92 -6.58
CA ASN A 66 -11.71 -8.28 -6.20
C ASN A 66 -11.46 -6.79 -5.91
N ILE A 67 -11.57 -5.96 -6.96
CA ILE A 67 -11.33 -4.51 -6.89
C ILE A 67 -12.40 -3.80 -6.08
N GLU A 68 -13.67 -4.21 -6.19
CA GLU A 68 -14.79 -3.56 -5.50
C GLU A 68 -14.64 -3.69 -3.98
N ALA A 69 -14.28 -4.88 -3.48
CA ALA A 69 -14.01 -5.11 -2.06
C ALA A 69 -12.75 -4.37 -1.55
N LEU A 70 -11.82 -4.00 -2.44
CA LEU A 70 -10.60 -3.29 -2.05
C LEU A 70 -10.83 -1.78 -1.86
N VAL A 71 -11.79 -1.19 -2.59
CA VAL A 71 -12.00 0.28 -2.62
C VAL A 71 -13.26 0.76 -1.91
N SER A 72 -14.04 -0.16 -1.35
CA SER A 72 -15.27 0.12 -0.58
C SER A 72 -15.02 0.04 0.91
#